data_AF-A0A2E6WSS4-F1
#
_entry.id   AF-A0A2E6WSS4-F1
#
_cell.length_a   1.000
_cell.length_b   1.000
_cell.length_c   1.000
_cell.angle_alpha   90.00
_cell.angle_beta   90.00
_cell.angle_gamma   90.00
#
_symmetry.space_group_name_H-M   'P 1'
#
loop_
_entity.id
_entity.type
_entity.pdbx_description
1 polymer ?
#
loop_
_entity_poly.entity_id
_entity_poly.type
_entity_poly.pdbx_seq_one_letter_code
_entity_poly.pdbx_strand_id
1 'polypeptide(L)'
;MYFIINQFSFLLVSVFLLICVTIISRQILDFKITLVFILIITSGLIFTQIFLKTKTSEITKIEDLNKSLESHKFTLIQIYSDY
;
A
#
# COMPACT_ATOMS: atom_id res chain seq x y z
N MET A 1 -5.25 4.56 12.90
CA MET A 1 -3.79 4.38 13.15
C MET A 1 -3.14 3.35 12.21
N TYR A 2 -3.73 2.16 11.98
CA TYR A 2 -3.19 1.17 11.03
C TYR A 2 -3.17 1.60 9.55
N PHE A 3 -4.14 2.41 9.11
CA PHE A 3 -4.12 2.97 7.75
C PHE A 3 -2.89 3.86 7.52
N ILE A 4 -2.53 4.63 8.55
CA ILE A 4 -1.32 5.47 8.56
C ILE A 4 -0.08 4.56 8.53
N ILE A 5 0.00 3.53 9.39
CA ILE A 5 1.10 2.57 9.40
C ILE A 5 1.27 1.88 8.04
N ASN A 6 0.18 1.39 7.43
CA ASN A 6 0.23 0.68 6.15
C ASN A 6 0.64 1.62 4.99
N GLN A 7 0.16 2.87 5.01
CA GLN A 7 0.61 3.90 4.05
C GLN A 7 2.09 4.25 4.23
N PHE A 8 2.57 4.38 5.48
CA PHE A 8 3.98 4.64 5.76
C PHE A 8 4.86 3.45 5.38
N SER A 9 4.43 2.21 5.66
CA SER A 9 5.14 1.00 5.23
C SER A 9 5.23 0.90 3.71
N PHE A 10 4.14 1.18 2.99
CA PHE A 10 4.14 1.19 1.53
C PHE A 10 5.09 2.27 0.97
N LEU A 11 5.08 3.48 1.56
CA LEU A 11 5.97 4.56 1.15
C LEU A 11 7.44 4.21 1.38
N LEU A 12 7.77 3.64 2.54
CA LEU A 12 9.13 3.25 2.91
C LEU A 12 9.66 2.16 1.96
N VAL A 13 8.85 1.14 1.65
CA VAL A 13 9.18 0.09 0.69
C VAL A 13 9.35 0.66 -0.72
N SER A 14 8.49 1.60 -1.12
CA SER A 14 8.55 2.24 -2.45
C SER A 14 9.83 3.07 -2.63
N VAL A 15 10.21 3.85 -1.62
CA VAL A 15 11.46 4.63 -1.63
C VAL A 15 12.68 3.70 -1.67
N PHE A 16 12.66 2.64 -0.87
CA PHE A 16 13.73 1.64 -0.88
C PHE A 16 13.91 0.99 -2.27
N LEU A 17 12.82 0.57 -2.89
CA LEU A 17 12.82 0.03 -4.26
C LEU A 17 13.38 1.04 -5.28
N LEU A 18 12.96 2.31 -5.20
CA LEU A 18 13.45 3.37 -6.08
C LEU A 18 14.96 3.57 -5.94
N ILE A 19 15.50 3.53 -4.73
CA ILE A 19 16.94 3.63 -4.48
C ILE A 19 17.67 2.43 -5.11
N CYS A 20 17.21 1.21 -4.88
CA CYS A 20 17.80 0.00 -5.48
C CYS A 20 17.81 0.07 -7.00
N VAL A 21 16.67 0.42 -7.62
CA VAL A 21 16.56 0.55 -9.08
C VAL A 21 17.50 1.64 -9.60
N THR A 22 17.60 2.78 -8.92
CA THR A 22 18.48 3.88 -9.34
C THR A 22 19.95 3.47 -9.30
N ILE A 23 20.38 2.76 -8.25
CA ILE A 23 21.76 2.27 -8.11
C ILE A 23 22.08 1.27 -9.22
N ILE A 24 21.20 0.30 -9.46
CA ILE A 24 21.39 -0.74 -10.48
C ILE A 24 21.37 -0.13 -11.89
N SER A 25 20.39 0.73 -12.16
CA SER A 25 20.23 1.38 -13.47
C SER A 25 21.42 2.26 -13.83
N ARG A 26 22.00 2.98 -12.85
CA ARG A 26 23.18 3.84 -13.08
C ARG A 26 24.43 3.05 -13.47
N GLN A 27 24.53 1.77 -13.14
CA GLN A 27 25.66 0.92 -13.55
C GLN A 27 25.52 0.39 -14.98
N ILE A 28 24.29 0.32 -15.51
CA ILE A 28 23.98 -0.39 -16.77
C ILE A 28 23.61 0.61 -17.89
N LEU A 29 22.97 1.72 -17.53
CA LEU A 29 22.34 2.64 -18.47
C LEU A 29 22.82 4.08 -18.29
N ASP A 30 22.82 4.83 -19.38
CA ASP A 30 23.05 6.27 -19.35
C ASP A 30 22.03 6.98 -18.44
N PHE A 31 22.48 8.06 -17.81
CA PHE A 31 21.68 8.82 -16.83
C PHE A 31 20.32 9.28 -17.39
N LYS A 32 20.26 9.63 -18.68
CA LYS A 32 19.02 10.04 -19.36
C LYS A 32 17.97 8.93 -19.38
N ILE A 33 18.40 7.69 -19.62
CA ILE A 33 17.52 6.52 -19.71
C ILE A 33 17.06 6.12 -18.29
N THR A 34 17.98 6.21 -17.32
CA THR A 34 17.66 5.98 -15.90
C THR A 34 16.56 6.92 -15.41
N LEU A 35 16.59 8.19 -15.80
CA LEU A 35 15.58 9.18 -15.40
C LEU A 35 14.18 8.83 -15.95
N VAL A 36 14.10 8.36 -17.20
CA VAL A 36 12.84 7.90 -17.80
C VAL A 36 12.29 6.67 -17.09
N PHE A 37 13.16 5.71 -16.75
CA PHE A 37 12.77 4.52 -15.99
C PHE A 37 12.23 4.84 -14.59
N ILE A 38 12.88 5.78 -13.88
CA ILE A 38 12.42 6.25 -12.58
C ILE A 38 11.01 6.85 -12.69
N LEU A 39 10.78 7.68 -13.71
CA LEU A 39 9.46 8.28 -13.96
C LEU A 39 8.37 7.22 -14.18
N ILE A 40 8.66 6.20 -15.00
CA ILE A 40 7.72 5.10 -15.27
C ILE A 40 7.39 4.33 -14.00
N ILE A 41 8.41 3.97 -13.22
CA ILE A 41 8.23 3.19 -11.98
C ILE A 41 7.48 3.99 -10.93
N THR A 42 7.78 5.29 -10.79
CA THR A 42 7.11 6.17 -9.83
C THR A 42 5.63 6.34 -10.20
N SER A 43 5.32 6.48 -11.49
CA SER A 43 3.93 6.52 -11.97
C SER A 43 3.18 5.22 -11.65
N GLY A 44 3.80 4.06 -11.87
CA GLY A 44 3.23 2.75 -11.50
C GLY A 44 3.00 2.58 -10.00
N LEU A 45 3.94 3.06 -9.16
CA LEU A 45 3.81 3.03 -7.71
C LEU A 45 2.65 3.90 -7.21
N ILE A 46 2.47 5.10 -7.78
CA ILE A 46 1.32 5.96 -7.47
C ILE A 46 0.01 5.27 -7.85
N PHE A 47 -0.04 4.66 -9.04
CA PHE A 47 -1.25 3.99 -9.52
C PHE A 47 -1.63 2.80 -8.63
N THR A 48 -0.66 1.98 -8.26
CA THR A 48 -0.87 0.86 -7.33
C THR A 48 -1.28 1.32 -5.94
N GLN A 49 -0.74 2.43 -5.43
CA GLN A 49 -1.17 2.99 -4.14
C GLN A 49 -2.63 3.43 -4.15
N ILE A 50 -3.10 4.01 -5.27
CA ILE A 50 -4.51 4.44 -5.42
C ILE A 50 -5.43 3.21 -5.47
N PHE A 51 -5.05 2.17 -6.21
CA PHE A 51 -5.86 0.95 -6.36
C PHE A 51 -5.84 0.03 -5.12
N LEU A 52 -4.70 -0.08 -4.45
CA LEU A 52 -4.51 -0.96 -3.29
C LEU A 52 -4.86 -0.28 -1.97
N LYS A 53 -5.46 0.92 -1.98
CA LYS A 53 -6.05 1.50 -0.77
C LYS A 53 -7.09 0.51 -0.22
N THR A 54 -6.69 -0.28 0.78
CA THR A 54 -7.56 -1.19 1.50
C THR A 54 -8.74 -0.38 2.01
N LYS A 55 -9.95 -0.68 1.50
CA LYS A 55 -11.18 -0.09 2.03
C LYS A 55 -11.35 -0.62 3.45
N THR A 56 -10.94 0.17 4.43
CA THR A 56 -11.30 -0.07 5.83
C THR A 56 -12.79 0.22 5.95
N SER A 57 -13.63 -0.82 5.84
CA SER A 57 -15.04 -0.69 6.20
C SER A 57 -15.13 -0.65 7.71
N GLU A 58 -15.42 0.53 8.27
CA GLU A 58 -15.81 0.63 9.68
C GLU A 58 -17.17 -0.04 9.85
N ILE A 59 -17.19 -1.18 10.53
CA ILE A 59 -18.41 -1.90 10.89
C ILE A 59 -18.88 -1.34 12.24
N THR A 60 -19.78 -0.36 12.20
CA THR A 60 -20.32 0.29 13.41
C THR A 60 -21.52 -0.44 14.02
N LYS A 61 -22.09 -1.44 13.33
CA LYS A 61 -23.29 -2.16 13.78
C LYS A 61 -23.03 -3.66 13.97
N ILE A 62 -23.57 -4.22 15.04
CA ILE A 62 -23.45 -5.65 15.38
C ILE A 62 -24.09 -6.54 14.30
N GLU A 63 -25.17 -6.08 13.64
CA GLU A 63 -25.76 -6.82 12.51
C GLU A 63 -24.79 -7.01 11.33
N ASP A 64 -23.96 -6.01 11.03
CA ASP A 64 -23.01 -6.06 9.92
C ASP A 64 -21.80 -6.94 10.25
N LEU A 65 -21.46 -7.07 11.55
CA LEU A 65 -20.49 -8.04 12.04
C LEU A 65 -20.99 -9.48 11.88
N ASN A 66 -22.24 -9.75 12.26
CA ASN A 66 -22.85 -11.08 12.13
C ASN A 66 -22.94 -11.51 10.66
N LYS A 67 -23.34 -10.61 9.76
CA LYS A 67 -23.34 -10.89 8.31
C LYS A 67 -21.94 -11.18 7.75
N SER A 68 -20.91 -10.51 8.28
CA SER A 68 -19.53 -10.75 7.86
C SER A 68 -19.01 -12.11 8.33
N LEU A 69 -19.36 -12.50 9.57
CA LEU A 69 -19.01 -13.79 10.17
C LEU A 69 -19.69 -14.98 9.46
N GLU A 70 -20.94 -14.83 9.02
CA GLU A 70 -21.65 -15.86 8.25
C GLU A 70 -21.10 -16.05 6.83
N SER A 71 -20.33 -15.09 6.30
CA SER A 71 -19.85 -15.10 4.91
C SER A 71 -18.78 -16.16 4.60
N HIS A 72 -18.34 -16.97 5.58
CA HIS A 72 -17.28 -17.99 5.49
C HIS A 72 -15.93 -17.46 4.96
N LYS A 73 -15.76 -16.14 4.88
CA LYS A 73 -14.50 -15.49 4.52
C LYS A 73 -13.73 -15.15 5.78
N PHE A 74 -12.43 -15.40 5.76
CA PHE A 74 -11.53 -14.96 6.82
C PHE A 74 -11.62 -13.44 6.96
N THR A 75 -12.20 -13.01 8.07
CA THR A 75 -12.46 -11.60 8.37
C THR A 75 -11.64 -11.20 9.59
N LEU A 76 -10.78 -10.19 9.44
CA LEU A 76 -10.01 -9.64 10.54
C LEU A 76 -10.86 -8.59 11.26
N ILE A 77 -11.28 -8.90 12.49
CA ILE A 77 -12.09 -8.01 13.32
C ILE A 77 -11.16 -7.30 14.30
N GLN A 78 -11.11 -5.98 14.22
CA GLN A 78 -10.33 -5.16 15.15
C GLN A 78 -11.28 -4.44 16.11
N ILE A 79 -11.25 -4.83 17.39
CA ILE A 79 -12.02 -4.19 18.46
C ILE A 79 -11.14 -3.08 19.05
N TYR A 80 -11.65 -1.87 19.11
CA TYR A 80 -10.96 -0.71 19.69
C TYR A 80 -11.91 0.02 20.64
N SER A 81 -11.40 0.45 21.81
CA SER A 81 -12.09 1.28 22.79
C SER A 81 -11.33 2.60 22.90
N ASP A 82 -12.04 3.72 22.72
CA ASP A 82 -11.49 5.07 22.97
C ASP A 82 -11.44 5.42 24.48
N TYR A 83 -11.96 4.54 25.35
CA TYR A 83 -11.93 4.62 26.82
C TYR A 83 -10.93 3.64 27.43
#